data_AF-A0A074JH82-F1
#
_entry.id   AF-A0A074JH82-F1
#
_cell.length_a   1.000
_cell.length_b   1.000
_cell.length_c   1.000
_cell.angle_alpha   90.00
_cell.angle_beta   90.00
_cell.angle_gamma   90.00
#
_symmetry.space_group_name_H-M   'P 1'
#
loop_
_entity.id
_entity.type
_entity.pdbx_description
1 polymer ?
#
loop_
_entity_poly.entity_id
_entity_poly.type
_entity_poly.pdbx_seq_one_letter_code
_entity_poly.pdbx_strand_id
1 'polypeptide(L)'
;MQEAGYKPGVIQDALGLTRQGVSNHRVVIEQLPDELVRLIGPAHGVGRRQWGDLAALSEKVPLVDIARETLASLPDTTPSSDKFQAVYVACSSKARGAADQSARGQTTVVKDNSGSPVGTLSVDGKSIAIKITRKDNPEFGQWLEERAETTLRQLFEQWQNERGSGS
;
A
#
# COMPACT_ATOMS: atom_id res chain seq x y z
N MET A 1 8.09 -17.93 -27.21
CA MET A 1 8.77 -17.92 -28.52
C MET A 1 10.28 -17.69 -28.42
N GLN A 2 10.79 -16.77 -27.59
CA GLN A 2 12.24 -16.68 -27.33
C GLN A 2 12.80 -17.91 -26.59
N GLU A 3 12.03 -18.50 -25.67
CA GLU A 3 12.38 -19.78 -25.02
C GLU A 3 12.42 -20.98 -25.98
N ALA A 4 11.87 -20.83 -27.19
CA ALA A 4 11.96 -21.83 -28.26
C ALA A 4 13.19 -21.63 -29.18
N GLY A 5 14.12 -20.72 -28.83
CA GLY A 5 15.40 -20.54 -29.53
C GLY A 5 15.33 -19.68 -30.81
N TYR A 6 14.20 -19.06 -31.12
CA TYR A 6 14.08 -18.21 -32.30
C TYR A 6 14.81 -16.88 -32.12
N LYS A 7 15.63 -16.53 -33.13
CA LYS A 7 16.36 -15.26 -33.16
C LYS A 7 15.38 -14.08 -33.17
N PRO A 8 15.60 -13.01 -32.38
CA PRO A 8 14.67 -11.88 -32.25
C PRO A 8 14.21 -11.26 -33.57
N GLY A 9 15.07 -11.24 -34.59
CA GLY A 9 14.73 -10.71 -35.92
C GLY A 9 13.66 -11.52 -36.67
N VAL A 10 13.60 -12.84 -36.49
CA VAL A 10 12.61 -13.70 -37.16
C VAL A 10 11.22 -13.52 -36.54
N ILE A 11 11.17 -13.32 -35.22
CA ILE A 11 9.91 -13.01 -34.50
C ILE A 11 9.39 -11.63 -34.91
N GLN A 12 10.28 -10.67 -35.15
CA GLN A 12 9.93 -9.31 -35.57
C GLN A 12 9.35 -9.26 -36.98
N ASP A 13 9.96 -9.97 -37.94
CA ASP A 13 9.48 -10.04 -39.33
C ASP A 13 8.15 -10.79 -39.44
N ALA A 14 7.97 -11.87 -38.68
CA ALA A 14 6.72 -12.65 -38.69
C ALA A 14 5.52 -11.89 -38.09
N LEU A 15 5.76 -10.89 -37.23
CA LEU A 15 4.73 -10.11 -36.55
C LEU A 15 4.52 -8.71 -37.15
N GLY A 16 5.30 -8.31 -38.16
CA GLY A 16 5.18 -6.98 -38.79
C GLY A 16 5.55 -5.82 -37.86
N LEU A 17 6.41 -6.04 -36.87
CA LEU A 17 6.75 -5.06 -35.84
C LEU A 17 8.07 -4.35 -36.14
N THR A 18 8.11 -3.01 -36.03
CA THR A 18 9.33 -2.22 -36.21
C THR A 18 10.29 -2.34 -35.01
N ARG A 19 11.61 -2.33 -35.29
CA ARG A 19 12.72 -2.55 -34.35
C ARG A 19 12.72 -1.65 -33.09
N GLN A 20 12.11 -0.47 -33.18
CA GLN A 20 12.00 0.49 -32.07
C GLN A 20 10.91 0.15 -31.03
N GLY A 21 9.90 -0.66 -31.38
CA GLY A 21 8.79 -0.99 -30.48
C GLY A 21 9.09 -2.13 -29.51
N VAL A 22 9.88 -3.13 -29.93
CA VAL A 22 10.07 -4.39 -29.18
C VAL A 22 11.13 -4.28 -28.07
N SER A 23 12.13 -3.41 -28.22
CA SER A 23 13.24 -3.31 -27.25
C SER A 23 12.90 -2.55 -25.96
N ASN A 24 11.81 -1.77 -25.93
CA ASN A 24 11.52 -0.82 -24.85
C ASN A 24 10.60 -1.38 -23.74
N HIS A 25 9.94 -2.53 -23.94
CA HIS A 25 8.99 -3.13 -22.99
C HIS A 25 9.55 -4.31 -22.17
N ARG A 26 10.76 -4.77 -22.47
CA ARG A 26 11.34 -5.95 -21.81
C ARG A 26 11.55 -5.76 -20.29
N VAL A 27 12.03 -4.60 -19.86
CA VAL A 27 12.26 -4.27 -18.44
C VAL A 27 10.96 -4.20 -17.64
N VAL A 28 9.84 -3.87 -18.29
CA VAL A 28 8.51 -3.81 -17.65
C VAL A 28 7.95 -5.21 -17.41
N ILE A 29 8.12 -6.11 -18.38
CA ILE A 29 7.62 -7.49 -18.31
C ILE A 29 8.36 -8.28 -17.20
N GLU A 30 9.62 -7.95 -16.92
CA GLU A 30 10.38 -8.57 -15.83
C GLU A 30 9.91 -8.14 -14.43
N GLN A 31 9.25 -6.98 -14.30
CA GLN A 31 8.81 -6.43 -13.01
C GLN A 31 7.32 -6.63 -12.71
N LEU A 32 6.52 -7.05 -13.70
CA LEU A 32 5.10 -7.23 -13.56
C LEU A 32 4.72 -8.71 -13.69
N PRO A 33 3.81 -9.22 -12.85
CA PRO A 33 3.27 -10.55 -13.04
C PRO A 33 2.66 -10.70 -14.43
N ASP A 34 3.04 -11.76 -15.13
CA ASP A 34 2.56 -12.07 -16.50
C ASP A 34 1.02 -12.18 -16.55
N GLU A 35 0.42 -12.61 -15.45
CA GLU A 35 -1.03 -12.63 -15.25
C GLU A 35 -1.66 -11.23 -15.34
N LEU A 36 -1.05 -10.21 -14.74
CA LEU A 36 -1.56 -8.84 -14.79
C LEU A 36 -1.57 -8.31 -16.23
N VAL A 37 -0.50 -8.58 -16.97
CA VAL A 37 -0.37 -8.17 -18.38
C VAL A 37 -1.45 -8.85 -19.23
N ARG A 38 -1.71 -10.15 -19.00
CA ARG A 38 -2.80 -10.87 -19.68
C ARG A 38 -4.19 -10.33 -19.34
N LEU A 39 -4.46 -9.99 -18.08
CA LEU A 39 -5.74 -9.45 -17.65
C LEU A 39 -6.05 -8.10 -18.33
N ILE A 40 -5.04 -7.24 -18.44
CA ILE A 40 -5.19 -5.93 -19.09
C ILE A 40 -5.27 -6.05 -20.62
N GLY A 41 -4.49 -6.96 -21.19
CA GLY A 41 -4.41 -7.15 -22.64
C GLY A 41 -3.55 -6.08 -23.35
N PRO A 42 -3.56 -6.04 -24.69
CA PRO A 42 -2.67 -5.18 -25.48
C PRO A 42 -3.08 -3.70 -25.37
N ALA A 43 -2.56 -3.00 -24.35
CA ALA A 43 -2.83 -1.60 -24.07
C ALA A 43 -2.05 -0.66 -25.01
N HIS A 44 -2.47 -0.61 -26.28
CA HIS A 44 -1.89 0.28 -27.27
C HIS A 44 -1.94 1.74 -26.81
N GLY A 45 -0.84 2.48 -26.97
CA GLY A 45 -0.71 3.87 -26.51
C GLY A 45 -0.25 4.02 -25.05
N VAL A 46 -0.23 2.95 -24.25
CA VAL A 46 0.35 2.98 -22.89
C VAL A 46 1.85 2.73 -22.98
N GLY A 47 2.64 3.76 -22.67
CA GLY A 47 4.10 3.73 -22.79
C GLY A 47 4.81 3.14 -21.57
N ARG A 48 6.11 2.85 -21.72
CA ARG A 48 6.99 2.29 -20.67
C ARG A 48 6.85 2.99 -19.31
N ARG A 49 6.76 4.33 -19.28
CA ARG A 49 6.70 5.09 -18.02
C ARG A 49 5.46 4.70 -17.22
N GLN A 50 4.29 4.66 -17.85
CA GLN A 50 3.04 4.33 -17.17
C GLN A 50 3.04 2.90 -16.65
N TRP A 51 3.58 1.96 -17.42
CA TRP A 51 3.74 0.59 -16.94
C TRP A 51 4.74 0.47 -15.79
N GLY A 52 5.83 1.24 -15.82
CA GLY A 52 6.78 1.34 -14.71
C GLY A 52 6.14 1.94 -13.45
N ASP A 53 5.29 2.96 -13.61
CA ASP A 53 4.53 3.55 -12.50
C ASP A 53 3.57 2.52 -11.88
N LEU A 54 2.92 1.69 -12.70
CA LEU A 54 2.10 0.57 -12.20
C LEU A 54 2.96 -0.48 -11.48
N ALA A 55 4.13 -0.83 -12.03
CA ALA A 55 5.04 -1.80 -11.41
C ALA A 55 5.55 -1.33 -10.05
N ALA A 56 5.84 -0.04 -9.89
CA ALA A 56 6.25 0.54 -8.61
C ALA A 56 5.17 0.44 -7.51
N LEU A 57 3.90 0.23 -7.88
CA LEU A 57 2.81 0.01 -6.92
C LEU A 57 2.79 -1.42 -6.37
N SER A 58 3.50 -2.38 -6.99
CA SER A 58 3.56 -3.77 -6.53
C SER A 58 4.12 -3.93 -5.12
N GLU A 59 5.01 -3.02 -4.70
CA GLU A 59 5.56 -2.98 -3.33
C GLU A 59 4.52 -2.61 -2.27
N LYS A 60 3.39 -2.03 -2.70
CA LYS A 60 2.39 -1.42 -1.80
C LYS A 60 1.06 -2.16 -1.82
N VAL A 61 0.70 -2.77 -2.94
CA VAL A 61 -0.62 -3.38 -3.14
C VAL A 61 -0.56 -4.64 -4.00
N PRO A 62 -1.48 -5.61 -3.78
CA PRO A 62 -1.57 -6.81 -4.62
C PRO A 62 -2.20 -6.46 -5.99
N LEU A 63 -1.36 -6.15 -6.97
CA LEU A 63 -1.80 -5.64 -8.28
C LEU A 63 -2.79 -6.57 -9.00
N VAL A 64 -2.55 -7.88 -8.95
CA VAL A 64 -3.35 -8.88 -9.68
C VAL A 64 -4.76 -8.97 -9.11
N ASP A 65 -4.90 -9.04 -7.79
CA ASP A 65 -6.20 -9.15 -7.13
C ASP A 65 -7.05 -7.91 -7.39
N ILE A 66 -6.43 -6.72 -7.30
CA ILE A 66 -7.08 -5.44 -7.59
C ILE A 66 -7.49 -5.38 -9.06
N ALA A 67 -6.64 -5.86 -9.97
CA ALA A 67 -6.97 -5.91 -11.38
C ALA A 67 -8.17 -6.83 -11.65
N ARG A 68 -8.21 -8.02 -11.04
CA ARG A 68 -9.35 -8.94 -11.18
C ARG A 68 -10.66 -8.32 -10.71
N GLU A 69 -10.66 -7.72 -9.52
CA GLU A 69 -11.83 -7.03 -8.96
C GLU A 69 -12.29 -5.87 -9.87
N THR A 70 -11.34 -5.04 -10.30
CA THR A 70 -11.63 -3.86 -11.12
C THR A 70 -12.20 -4.26 -12.47
N LEU A 71 -11.55 -5.20 -13.15
CA LEU A 71 -11.93 -5.62 -14.51
C LEU A 71 -13.24 -6.41 -14.53
N ALA A 72 -13.58 -7.14 -13.46
CA ALA A 72 -14.87 -7.82 -13.34
C ALA A 72 -16.08 -6.86 -13.33
N SER A 73 -15.85 -5.59 -13.00
CA SER A 73 -16.89 -4.55 -13.02
C SER A 73 -17.00 -3.79 -14.35
N LEU A 74 -16.07 -4.03 -15.29
CA LEU A 74 -16.05 -3.36 -16.58
C LEU A 74 -16.78 -4.18 -17.66
N PRO A 75 -17.37 -3.52 -18.67
CA PRO A 75 -17.87 -4.21 -19.85
C PRO A 75 -16.77 -5.01 -20.57
N ASP A 76 -17.11 -6.18 -21.11
CA ASP A 76 -16.16 -7.01 -21.87
C ASP A 76 -15.56 -6.28 -23.08
N THR A 77 -16.31 -5.33 -23.64
CA THR A 77 -15.94 -4.51 -24.81
C THR A 77 -14.96 -3.37 -24.48
N THR A 78 -14.57 -3.19 -23.21
CA THR A 78 -13.68 -2.10 -22.83
C THR A 78 -12.29 -2.24 -23.49
N PRO A 79 -11.77 -1.19 -24.14
CA PRO A 79 -10.42 -1.20 -24.71
C PRO A 79 -9.34 -1.46 -23.66
N SER A 80 -8.26 -2.14 -24.05
CA SER A 80 -7.15 -2.48 -23.15
C SER A 80 -6.44 -1.25 -22.55
N SER A 81 -6.43 -0.12 -23.26
CA SER A 81 -5.94 1.17 -22.73
C SER A 81 -6.74 1.64 -21.52
N ASP A 82 -8.05 1.46 -21.58
CA ASP A 82 -8.99 1.91 -20.57
C ASP A 82 -9.00 0.93 -19.39
N LYS A 83 -8.86 -0.37 -19.69
CA LYS A 83 -8.59 -1.41 -18.68
C LYS A 83 -7.30 -1.09 -17.90
N PHE A 84 -6.21 -0.74 -18.59
CA PHE A 84 -4.97 -0.33 -17.94
C PHE A 84 -5.20 0.87 -17.02
N GLN A 85 -5.87 1.92 -17.52
CA GLN A 85 -6.12 3.13 -16.74
C GLN A 85 -6.98 2.86 -15.51
N ALA A 86 -8.03 2.06 -15.64
CA ALA A 86 -8.90 1.67 -14.52
C ALA A 86 -8.11 0.92 -13.43
N VAL A 87 -7.30 -0.07 -13.83
CA VAL A 87 -6.44 -0.82 -12.91
C VAL A 87 -5.41 0.10 -12.25
N TYR A 88 -4.77 0.99 -13.01
CA TYR A 88 -3.80 1.93 -12.46
C TYR A 88 -4.41 2.87 -11.43
N VAL A 89 -5.60 3.41 -11.69
CA VAL A 89 -6.35 4.26 -10.75
C VAL A 89 -6.74 3.48 -9.50
N ALA A 90 -7.24 2.26 -9.64
CA ALA A 90 -7.63 1.40 -8.52
C ALA A 90 -6.42 1.06 -7.62
N CYS A 91 -5.30 0.64 -8.22
CA CYS A 91 -4.05 0.36 -7.51
C CYS A 91 -3.49 1.61 -6.84
N SER A 92 -3.49 2.76 -7.53
CA SER A 92 -3.03 4.04 -6.97
C SER A 92 -3.89 4.49 -5.79
N SER A 93 -5.21 4.33 -5.90
CA SER A 93 -6.16 4.65 -4.84
C SER A 93 -5.95 3.75 -3.62
N LYS A 94 -5.88 2.43 -3.81
CA LYS A 94 -5.60 1.48 -2.72
C LYS A 94 -4.21 1.67 -2.12
N ALA A 95 -3.20 2.03 -2.90
CA ALA A 95 -1.85 2.32 -2.36
C ALA A 95 -1.83 3.60 -1.52
N ARG A 96 -2.57 4.64 -1.92
CA ARG A 96 -2.77 5.85 -1.10
C ARG A 96 -3.61 5.55 0.14
N GLY A 97 -4.67 4.76 -0.01
CA GLY A 97 -5.55 4.33 1.08
C GLY A 97 -4.84 3.41 2.07
N ALA A 98 -3.92 2.55 1.63
CA ALA A 98 -3.07 1.71 2.48
C ALA A 98 -2.01 2.54 3.22
N ALA A 99 -1.47 3.59 2.58
CA ALA A 99 -0.63 4.57 3.27
C ALA A 99 -1.43 5.34 4.34
N ASP A 100 -2.67 5.70 4.05
CA ASP A 100 -3.60 6.36 5.00
C ASP A 100 -4.11 5.39 6.07
N GLN A 101 -4.28 4.10 5.79
CA GLN A 101 -4.68 3.07 6.75
C GLN A 101 -3.52 2.61 7.64
N SER A 102 -2.30 2.55 7.11
CA SER A 102 -1.07 2.44 7.88
C SER A 102 -0.89 3.64 8.82
N ALA A 103 -1.44 4.81 8.45
CA ALA A 103 -1.53 5.99 9.30
C ALA A 103 -2.80 6.05 10.19
N ARG A 104 -3.86 5.27 9.89
CA ARG A 104 -5.04 5.13 10.75
C ARG A 104 -4.79 4.05 11.79
N GLY A 105 -3.98 4.42 12.77
CA GLY A 105 -4.05 3.78 14.06
C GLY A 105 -5.47 3.85 14.63
N GLN A 106 -5.91 2.80 15.34
CA GLN A 106 -7.13 2.83 16.12
C GLN A 106 -7.03 4.00 17.10
N THR A 107 -7.90 4.99 16.91
CA THR A 107 -7.93 6.20 17.73
C THR A 107 -9.14 6.12 18.63
N THR A 108 -8.89 5.97 19.92
CA THR A 108 -9.91 5.82 20.97
C THR A 108 -9.87 7.04 21.88
N VAL A 109 -11.01 7.67 22.11
CA VAL A 109 -11.14 8.72 23.12
C VAL A 109 -11.22 8.07 24.49
N VAL A 110 -10.23 8.34 25.32
CA VAL A 110 -10.20 7.89 26.72
C VAL A 110 -11.12 8.83 27.51
N LYS A 111 -12.07 8.24 28.22
CA LYS A 111 -13.04 8.96 29.06
C LYS A 111 -12.83 8.60 30.53
N ASP A 112 -13.16 9.52 31.42
CA ASP A 112 -13.25 9.25 32.85
C ASP A 112 -14.54 8.48 33.20
N ASN A 113 -14.72 8.13 34.48
CA ASN A 113 -15.91 7.45 34.98
C ASN A 113 -17.21 8.29 34.83
N SER A 114 -17.09 9.59 34.60
CA SER A 114 -18.20 10.52 34.38
C SER A 114 -18.54 10.67 32.88
N GLY A 115 -17.76 10.04 31.99
CA GLY A 115 -17.91 10.11 30.54
C GLY A 115 -17.22 11.32 29.87
N SER A 116 -16.48 12.12 30.63
CA SER A 116 -15.74 13.28 30.14
C SER A 116 -14.44 12.84 29.45
N PRO A 117 -14.06 13.46 28.32
CA PRO A 117 -12.84 13.11 27.61
C PRO A 117 -11.59 13.55 28.41
N VAL A 118 -10.71 12.59 28.67
CA VAL A 118 -9.42 12.79 29.35
C VAL A 118 -8.28 12.93 28.35
N GLY A 119 -8.37 12.20 27.24
CA GLY A 119 -7.35 12.20 26.21
C GLY A 119 -7.70 11.31 25.02
N THR A 120 -6.79 11.22 24.07
CA THR A 120 -6.93 10.37 22.89
C THR A 120 -5.76 9.39 22.84
N LEU A 121 -6.05 8.11 22.69
CA LEU A 121 -5.08 7.05 22.47
C LEU A 121 -5.13 6.64 21.00
N SER A 122 -4.01 6.78 20.29
CA SER A 122 -3.86 6.34 18.91
C SER A 122 -2.86 5.20 18.85
N VAL A 123 -3.26 4.05 18.32
CA VAL A 123 -2.40 2.86 18.18
C VAL A 123 -2.34 2.45 16.72
N ASP A 124 -1.19 2.59 16.09
CA ASP A 124 -0.93 2.09 14.73
C ASP A 124 0.05 0.91 14.74
N GLY A 125 0.37 0.37 13.56
CA GLY A 125 1.26 -0.79 13.43
C GLY A 125 2.72 -0.53 13.81
N LYS A 126 3.08 0.70 14.16
CA LYS A 126 4.47 1.13 14.45
C LYS A 126 4.61 1.84 15.79
N SER A 127 3.53 2.42 16.32
CA SER A 127 3.59 3.30 17.48
C SER A 127 2.28 3.36 18.27
N ILE A 128 2.42 3.70 19.55
CA ILE A 128 1.32 4.06 20.44
C ILE A 128 1.53 5.52 20.84
N ALA A 129 0.54 6.37 20.61
CA ALA A 129 0.57 7.79 20.94
C ALA A 129 -0.58 8.16 21.87
N ILE A 130 -0.27 8.88 22.95
CA ILE A 130 -1.24 9.43 23.90
C ILE A 130 -1.25 10.95 23.73
N LYS A 131 -2.41 11.51 23.42
CA LYS A 131 -2.62 12.95 23.25
C LYS A 131 -3.55 13.49 24.33
N ILE A 132 -3.05 14.42 25.13
CA ILE A 132 -3.84 15.15 26.13
C ILE A 132 -4.00 16.59 25.66
N THR A 133 -5.24 17.06 25.52
CA THR A 133 -5.53 18.44 25.16
C THR A 133 -5.50 19.32 26.41
N ARG A 134 -4.43 20.11 26.60
CA ARG A 134 -4.27 21.01 27.76
C ARG A 134 -5.39 22.04 27.91
N LYS A 135 -6.10 22.37 26.82
CA LYS A 135 -7.26 23.28 26.84
C LYS A 135 -8.40 22.72 27.69
N ASP A 136 -8.58 21.39 27.68
CA ASP A 136 -9.69 20.73 28.35
C ASP A 136 -9.31 20.39 29.80
N ASN A 137 -8.03 20.02 30.05
CA ASN A 137 -7.52 19.70 31.39
C ASN A 137 -6.05 20.15 31.57
N PRO A 138 -5.79 21.42 31.92
CA PRO A 138 -4.42 21.96 32.00
C PRO A 138 -3.60 21.37 33.15
N GLU A 139 -4.21 21.21 34.33
CA GLU A 139 -3.56 20.65 35.53
C GLU A 139 -3.18 19.18 35.32
N PHE A 140 -4.05 18.40 34.70
CA PHE A 140 -3.76 17.00 34.35
C PHE A 140 -2.62 16.88 33.33
N GLY A 141 -2.58 17.77 32.34
CA GLY A 141 -1.50 17.81 31.36
C GLY A 141 -0.13 18.04 32.00
N GLN A 142 -0.04 18.95 32.97
CA GLN A 142 1.19 19.21 33.71
C GLN A 142 1.56 18.04 34.64
N TRP A 143 0.59 17.52 35.38
CA TRP A 143 0.79 16.37 36.27
C TRP A 143 1.31 15.14 35.53
N LEU A 144 0.80 14.89 34.31
CA LEU A 144 1.23 13.79 33.46
C LEU A 144 2.64 14.04 32.91
N GLU A 145 2.97 15.26 32.47
CA GLU A 145 4.31 15.60 31.97
C GLU A 145 5.39 15.32 33.02
N GLU A 146 5.16 15.70 34.27
CA GLU A 146 6.09 15.47 35.39
C GLU A 146 6.33 13.98 35.69
N ARG A 147 5.39 13.11 35.32
CA ARG A 147 5.40 11.67 35.67
C ARG A 147 5.60 10.75 34.47
N ALA A 148 5.41 11.24 33.25
CA ALA A 148 5.33 10.43 32.04
C ALA A 148 6.55 9.53 31.87
N GLU A 149 7.76 10.08 32.04
CA GLU A 149 9.00 9.31 31.89
C GLU A 149 9.11 8.20 32.95
N THR A 150 8.89 8.53 34.22
CA THR A 150 8.98 7.56 35.32
C THR A 150 7.93 6.47 35.18
N THR A 151 6.67 6.83 34.88
CA THR A 151 5.59 5.86 34.67
C THR A 151 5.86 4.94 33.47
N LEU A 152 6.39 5.48 32.37
CA LEU A 152 6.72 4.66 31.20
C LEU A 152 7.81 3.64 31.51
N ARG A 153 8.84 4.04 32.27
CA ARG A 153 9.91 3.13 32.74
C ARG A 153 9.34 2.04 33.65
N GLN A 154 8.50 2.40 34.63
CA GLN A 154 7.86 1.45 35.54
C GLN A 154 6.99 0.43 34.80
N LEU A 155 6.18 0.87 33.83
CA LEU A 155 5.37 -0.02 33.00
C LEU A 155 6.23 -0.99 32.19
N PHE A 156 7.37 -0.53 31.67
CA PHE A 156 8.30 -1.37 30.93
C PHE A 156 8.96 -2.41 31.84
N GLU A 157 9.42 -2.02 33.03
CA GLU A 157 10.00 -2.94 34.02
C GLU A 157 8.98 -3.99 34.49
N GLN A 158 7.74 -3.57 34.76
CA GLN A 158 6.66 -4.48 35.12
C GLN A 158 6.42 -5.52 34.01
N TRP A 159 6.31 -5.08 32.75
CA TRP A 159 6.14 -5.98 31.61
C TRP A 159 7.31 -6.97 31.46
N GLN A 160 8.56 -6.53 31.67
CA GLN A 160 9.72 -7.41 31.64
C GLN A 160 9.66 -8.48 32.74
N ASN A 161 9.24 -8.11 33.94
CA ASN A 161 9.12 -9.04 35.07
C ASN A 161 8.00 -10.07 34.87
N GLU A 162 6.86 -9.65 34.30
CA GLU A 162 5.75 -10.55 33.94
C GLU A 162 6.15 -11.53 32.82
N ARG A 163 6.97 -11.09 31.87
CA ARG A 163 7.54 -11.96 30.83
C ARG A 163 8.65 -12.87 31.36
N GLY A 164 9.42 -12.43 32.35
CA GLY A 164 10.53 -13.16 32.95
C GLY A 164 10.12 -14.20 33.99
N SER A 165 8.97 -14.06 34.66
CA SER A 165 8.45 -15.04 35.64
C SER A 165 7.81 -16.29 35.01
N GLY A 166 7.92 -16.47 33.69
CA GLY A 166 7.33 -17.58 32.95
C GLY A 166 8.32 -18.64 32.42
N SER A 167 9.52 -18.77 33.02
CA SER A 167 10.41 -19.93 32.79
C SER A 167 10.25 -20.99 33.89
#